data_AF-A0A959XRK6-F1
#
_entry.id   AF-A0A959XRK6-F1
#
_cell.length_a   1.000
_cell.length_b   1.000
_cell.length_c   1.000
_cell.angle_alpha   90.00
_cell.angle_beta   90.00
_cell.angle_gamma   90.00
#
_symmetry.space_group_name_H-M   'P 1'
#
loop_
_entity.id
_entity.type
_entity.pdbx_description
1 polymer ?
#
loop_
_entity_poly.entity_id
_entity_poly.type
_entity_poly.pdbx_seq_one_letter_code
_entity_poly.pdbx_strand_id
1 'polypeptide(L)'
;MRHLLILFLIIVRTVSAHEGMWVPTLLKSIEGDMRTAGLRITAEDIYSINHGSIKDAIVHFGGGCTAEVISEQGLILTNHHCGFSAIQEHSSLENDYLKNGFWAMDKASELRNPGLTATFIIRMEDVSERVLSELASQQDLTEVQRREVVMRVGDAIVKEAVEGTHYQAVVRPFNYGNAYFLIV
;
A
#
# COMPACT_ATOMS: atom_id res chain seq x y z
N MET A 1 -51.31 4.58 0.84
CA MET A 1 -50.01 4.79 1.53
C MET A 1 -49.49 3.55 2.26
N ARG A 2 -50.30 2.87 3.09
CA ARG A 2 -49.87 1.64 3.82
C ARG A 2 -49.36 0.51 2.92
N HIS A 3 -49.98 0.29 1.76
CA HIS A 3 -49.55 -0.71 0.78
C HIS A 3 -48.30 -0.31 -0.02
N LEU A 4 -48.02 0.99 -0.16
CA LEU A 4 -46.79 1.50 -0.80
C LEU A 4 -45.57 1.32 0.12
N LEU A 5 -45.76 1.49 1.43
CA LEU A 5 -44.73 1.28 2.45
C LEU A 5 -44.30 -0.20 2.53
N ILE A 6 -45.26 -1.12 2.42
CA ILE A 6 -45.01 -2.58 2.42
C ILE A 6 -44.24 -3.00 1.14
N LEU A 7 -44.53 -2.38 -0.01
CA LEU A 7 -43.82 -2.65 -1.25
C LEU A 7 -42.35 -2.13 -1.22
N PHE A 8 -42.10 -1.02 -0.53
CA PHE A 8 -40.76 -0.46 -0.35
C PHE A 8 -39.88 -1.33 0.57
N LEU A 9 -40.45 -1.93 1.61
CA LEU A 9 -39.77 -2.84 2.53
C LEU A 9 -39.35 -4.19 1.90
N ILE A 10 -40.02 -4.61 0.82
CA ILE A 10 -39.72 -5.87 0.11
C ILE A 10 -38.56 -5.71 -0.90
N ILE A 11 -38.21 -4.48 -1.28
CA ILE A 11 -37.17 -4.19 -2.29
C ILE A 11 -35.79 -3.90 -1.66
N VAL A 12 -35.63 -4.11 -0.36
CA VAL A 12 -34.30 -4.07 0.27
C VAL A 12 -33.51 -5.31 -0.15
N ARG A 13 -33.00 -5.31 -1.39
CA ARG A 13 -31.95 -6.22 -1.81
C ARG A 13 -30.75 -5.94 -0.92
N THR A 14 -30.30 -6.96 -0.20
CA THR A 14 -29.02 -6.94 0.48
C THR A 14 -27.93 -6.83 -0.60
N VAL A 15 -27.45 -5.63 -0.87
CA VAL A 15 -26.23 -5.45 -1.64
C VAL A 15 -25.09 -5.88 -0.73
N SER A 16 -24.31 -6.86 -1.18
CA SER A 16 -23.14 -7.38 -0.46
C SER A 16 -21.91 -7.16 -1.34
N ALA A 17 -20.86 -6.58 -0.75
CA ALA A 17 -19.55 -6.49 -1.37
C ALA A 17 -18.67 -7.58 -0.76
N HIS A 18 -18.38 -8.63 -1.53
CA HIS A 18 -17.54 -9.74 -1.10
C HIS A 18 -16.06 -9.54 -1.48
N GLU A 19 -15.81 -8.83 -2.58
CA GLU A 19 -14.47 -8.49 -3.06
C GLU A 19 -13.99 -7.15 -2.48
N GLY A 20 -12.68 -6.90 -2.57
CA GLY A 20 -12.10 -5.61 -2.17
C GLY A 20 -10.59 -5.68 -1.96
N MET A 21 -9.95 -4.50 -1.90
CA MET A 21 -8.57 -4.35 -1.45
C MET A 21 -8.57 -4.03 0.04
N TRP A 22 -8.18 -5.00 0.85
CA TRP A 22 -8.19 -4.90 2.31
C TRP A 22 -6.91 -4.27 2.83
N VAL A 23 -7.03 -3.38 3.82
CA VAL A 23 -5.86 -2.82 4.51
C VAL A 23 -5.22 -3.93 5.35
N PRO A 24 -3.92 -4.24 5.18
CA PRO A 24 -3.28 -5.39 5.84
C PRO A 24 -3.40 -5.38 7.37
N THR A 25 -3.37 -4.21 8.01
CA THR A 25 -3.55 -4.05 9.46
C THR A 25 -4.94 -4.49 9.96
N LEU A 26 -5.93 -4.59 9.07
CA LEU A 26 -7.31 -4.93 9.40
C LEU A 26 -7.69 -6.37 9.04
N LEU A 27 -6.74 -7.17 8.53
CA LEU A 27 -7.00 -8.55 8.08
C LEU A 27 -7.55 -9.46 9.17
N LYS A 28 -7.30 -9.14 10.45
CA LYS A 28 -7.86 -9.90 11.57
C LYS A 28 -9.39 -9.94 11.54
N SER A 29 -10.04 -8.89 11.05
CA SER A 29 -11.51 -8.81 10.98
C SER A 29 -12.12 -9.76 9.96
N ILE A 30 -11.35 -10.15 8.93
CA ILE A 30 -11.79 -11.06 7.85
C ILE A 30 -11.09 -12.42 7.90
N GLU A 31 -10.29 -12.71 8.93
CA GLU A 31 -9.53 -13.96 9.01
C GLU A 31 -10.45 -15.19 8.95
N GLY A 32 -11.65 -15.11 9.55
CA GLY A 32 -12.65 -16.17 9.47
C GLY A 32 -13.09 -16.46 8.03
N ASP A 33 -13.30 -15.42 7.22
CA ASP A 33 -13.68 -15.54 5.81
C ASP A 33 -12.52 -16.12 4.99
N MET A 34 -11.30 -15.62 5.21
CA MET A 34 -10.10 -16.15 4.54
C MET A 34 -9.88 -17.64 4.85
N ARG A 35 -10.08 -18.06 6.11
CA ARG A 35 -9.98 -19.47 6.51
C ARG A 35 -11.09 -20.32 5.90
N THR A 36 -12.31 -19.79 5.85
CA THR A 36 -13.45 -20.46 5.19
C THR A 36 -13.17 -20.67 3.70
N ALA A 37 -12.49 -19.72 3.05
CA ALA A 37 -12.03 -19.82 1.67
C ALA A 37 -10.81 -20.77 1.47
N GLY A 38 -10.25 -21.33 2.54
CA GLY A 38 -9.18 -22.33 2.50
C GLY A 38 -7.79 -21.81 2.84
N LEU A 39 -7.64 -20.54 3.22
CA LEU A 39 -6.36 -19.99 3.68
C LEU A 39 -5.95 -20.64 5.00
N ARG A 40 -4.71 -21.13 5.06
CA ARG A 40 -4.19 -21.84 6.25
C ARG A 40 -3.38 -20.95 7.18
N ILE A 41 -2.70 -19.96 6.62
CA ILE A 41 -1.93 -18.95 7.38
C ILE A 41 -2.88 -17.99 8.10
N THR A 42 -2.37 -17.38 9.16
CA THR A 42 -3.07 -16.39 9.98
C THR A 42 -2.98 -14.99 9.35
N ALA A 43 -3.76 -14.05 9.88
CA ALA A 43 -3.60 -12.64 9.53
C ALA A 43 -2.21 -12.09 9.93
N GLU A 44 -1.64 -12.57 11.04
CA GLU A 44 -0.30 -12.14 11.51
C GLU A 44 0.83 -12.65 10.60
N ASP A 45 0.69 -13.85 10.03
CA ASP A 45 1.63 -14.36 9.02
C ASP A 45 1.66 -13.45 7.77
N ILE A 46 0.55 -12.78 7.44
CA ILE A 46 0.50 -11.81 6.34
C ILE A 46 1.09 -10.47 6.78
N TYR A 47 0.59 -9.91 7.88
CA TYR A 47 1.00 -8.62 8.39
C TYR A 47 1.22 -8.65 9.90
N SER A 48 2.45 -8.38 10.32
CA SER A 48 2.82 -8.18 11.72
C SER A 48 3.79 -7.00 11.85
N ILE A 49 3.68 -6.27 12.96
CA ILE A 49 4.66 -5.24 13.35
C ILE A 49 5.68 -5.77 14.37
N ASN A 50 5.41 -6.93 14.96
CA ASN A 50 6.18 -7.47 16.10
C ASN A 50 7.14 -8.59 15.69
N HIS A 51 6.89 -9.25 14.57
CA HIS A 51 7.69 -10.34 14.02
C HIS A 51 7.65 -10.30 12.49
N GLY A 52 8.56 -11.03 11.85
CA GLY A 52 8.62 -11.08 10.39
C GLY A 52 7.35 -11.67 9.78
N SER A 53 6.82 -11.04 8.74
CA SER A 53 5.61 -11.48 8.04
C SER A 53 5.75 -11.35 6.52
N ILE A 54 4.75 -11.79 5.76
CA ILE A 54 4.78 -11.68 4.28
C ILE A 54 4.99 -10.23 3.82
N LYS A 55 4.49 -9.23 4.56
CA LYS A 55 4.72 -7.80 4.23
C LYS A 55 6.20 -7.48 3.99
N ASP A 56 7.11 -8.13 4.71
CA ASP A 56 8.55 -7.84 4.65
C ASP A 56 9.19 -8.35 3.36
N ALA A 57 8.49 -9.22 2.62
CA ALA A 57 8.89 -9.69 1.31
C ALA A 57 8.17 -8.96 0.17
N ILE A 58 7.20 -8.08 0.43
CA ILE A 58 6.45 -7.34 -0.59
C ILE A 58 6.96 -5.91 -0.67
N VAL A 59 7.21 -5.45 -1.90
CA VAL A 59 7.94 -4.21 -2.17
C VAL A 59 7.15 -3.32 -3.13
N HIS A 60 7.08 -2.03 -2.82
CA HIS A 60 6.66 -1.00 -3.78
C HIS A 60 7.84 -0.67 -4.69
N PHE A 61 7.73 -1.05 -5.97
CA PHE A 61 8.81 -1.03 -6.93
C PHE A 61 8.65 0.14 -7.92
N GLY A 62 9.70 0.95 -8.04
CA GLY A 62 9.75 2.05 -9.02
C GLY A 62 8.65 3.10 -8.87
N GLY A 63 8.02 3.20 -7.69
CA GLY A 63 6.96 4.18 -7.41
C GLY A 63 5.58 3.84 -8.00
N GLY A 64 5.42 2.74 -8.72
CA GLY A 64 4.15 2.41 -9.40
C GLY A 64 3.80 0.93 -9.56
N CYS A 65 4.73 0.03 -9.24
CA CYS A 65 4.54 -1.42 -9.36
C CYS A 65 4.70 -2.14 -8.02
N THR A 66 4.34 -3.42 -7.99
CA THR A 66 4.65 -4.32 -6.88
C THR A 66 5.75 -5.29 -7.30
N ALA A 67 6.55 -5.71 -6.33
CA ALA A 67 7.55 -6.74 -6.50
C ALA A 67 7.67 -7.59 -5.22
N GLU A 68 8.31 -8.75 -5.33
CA GLU A 68 8.50 -9.66 -4.20
C GLU A 68 9.95 -10.12 -4.06
N VAL A 69 10.44 -10.19 -2.83
CA VAL A 69 11.75 -10.75 -2.49
C VAL A 69 11.64 -12.27 -2.39
N ILE A 70 12.49 -12.98 -3.12
CA ILE A 70 12.47 -14.45 -3.22
C ILE A 70 13.78 -15.12 -2.78
N SER A 71 14.75 -14.34 -2.29
CA SER A 71 16.00 -14.89 -1.74
C SER A 71 16.56 -14.06 -0.59
N GLU A 72 17.34 -14.71 0.28
CA GLU A 72 18.05 -14.06 1.40
C GLU A 72 19.10 -13.04 0.95
N GLN A 73 19.43 -13.01 -0.34
CA GLN A 73 20.38 -12.07 -0.93
C GLN A 73 19.69 -10.92 -1.67
N GLY A 74 18.37 -10.79 -1.54
CA GLY A 74 17.61 -9.67 -2.09
C GLY A 74 17.24 -9.80 -3.57
N LEU A 75 17.12 -11.04 -4.09
CA LEU A 75 16.58 -11.24 -5.44
C LEU A 75 15.10 -10.85 -5.45
N ILE A 76 14.73 -9.91 -6.31
CA ILE A 76 13.37 -9.39 -6.46
C ILE A 76 12.77 -9.85 -7.79
N LEU A 77 11.53 -10.32 -7.75
CA LEU A 77 10.71 -10.57 -8.95
C LEU A 77 9.67 -9.45 -9.12
N THR A 78 9.46 -9.04 -10.36
CA THR A 78 8.35 -8.17 -10.76
C THR A 78 7.96 -8.47 -12.20
N ASN A 79 6.95 -7.79 -12.73
CA ASN A 79 6.54 -7.98 -14.11
C ASN A 79 7.51 -7.33 -15.10
N HIS A 80 7.60 -7.90 -16.30
CA HIS A 80 8.40 -7.33 -17.39
C HIS A 80 8.07 -5.86 -17.68
N HIS A 81 6.78 -5.49 -17.69
CA HIS A 81 6.37 -4.11 -17.96
C HIS A 81 6.78 -3.13 -16.84
N CYS A 82 6.98 -3.61 -15.62
CA CYS A 82 7.48 -2.80 -14.50
C CYS A 82 8.99 -2.53 -14.62
N GLY A 83 9.75 -3.48 -15.16
CA GLY A 83 11.17 -3.30 -15.48
C GLY A 83 11.44 -2.69 -16.86
N PHE A 84 10.40 -2.39 -17.64
CA PHE A 84 10.55 -2.05 -19.05
C PHE A 84 11.37 -0.79 -19.30
N SER A 85 11.21 0.25 -18.47
CA SER A 85 12.01 1.47 -18.58
C SER A 85 13.50 1.19 -18.37
N ALA A 86 13.84 0.42 -17.33
CA ALA A 86 15.21 -0.03 -17.07
C ALA A 86 15.79 -0.86 -18.22
N ILE A 87 15.02 -1.82 -18.76
CA ILE A 87 15.43 -2.63 -19.91
C ILE A 87 15.68 -1.74 -21.14
N GLN A 88 14.79 -0.77 -21.39
CA GLN A 88 14.90 0.15 -22.52
C GLN A 88 16.10 1.09 -22.39
N GLU A 89 16.37 1.62 -21.20
CA GLU A 89 17.51 2.51 -20.91
C GLU A 89 18.86 1.81 -21.14
N HIS A 90 18.91 0.51 -20.91
CA HIS A 90 20.09 -0.31 -21.16
C HIS A 90 20.19 -0.88 -22.58
N SER A 91 19.13 -0.76 -23.39
CA SER A 91 19.10 -1.29 -24.74
C SER A 91 19.76 -0.35 -25.75
N SER A 92 20.39 -0.93 -26.77
CA SER A 92 21.03 -0.24 -27.90
C SER A 92 20.83 -1.05 -29.18
N LEU A 93 21.31 -0.55 -30.32
CA LEU A 93 21.27 -1.31 -31.57
C LEU A 93 22.18 -2.54 -31.51
N GLU A 94 23.30 -2.43 -30.80
CA GLU A 94 24.27 -3.49 -30.61
C GLU A 94 23.80 -4.50 -29.55
N ASN A 95 23.21 -4.02 -28.45
CA ASN A 95 22.68 -4.83 -27.36
C ASN A 95 21.17 -4.56 -27.18
N ASP A 96 20.36 -5.23 -27.98
CA ASP A 96 18.90 -5.09 -27.94
C ASP A 96 18.29 -6.03 -26.87
N TYR A 97 18.25 -5.58 -25.62
CA TYR A 97 17.67 -6.33 -24.50
C TYR A 97 16.15 -6.41 -24.58
N LEU A 98 15.49 -5.45 -25.22
CA LEU A 98 14.04 -5.50 -25.48
C LEU A 98 13.66 -6.68 -26.36
N LYS A 99 14.47 -6.98 -27.38
CA LYS A 99 14.24 -8.09 -28.30
C LYS A 99 14.77 -9.43 -27.78
N ASN A 100 15.99 -9.43 -27.24
CA ASN A 100 16.71 -10.68 -26.96
C ASN A 100 16.68 -11.08 -25.48
N GLY A 101 16.19 -10.21 -24.60
CA GLY A 101 16.27 -10.38 -23.16
C GLY A 101 17.69 -10.12 -22.61
N PHE A 102 17.80 -10.20 -21.30
CA PHE A 102 19.06 -10.02 -20.57
C PHE A 102 19.11 -11.02 -19.41
N TRP A 103 20.29 -11.63 -19.21
CA TRP A 103 20.53 -12.60 -18.15
C TRP A 103 21.91 -12.34 -17.55
N ALA A 104 21.96 -11.86 -16.31
CA ALA A 104 23.19 -11.73 -15.55
C ALA A 104 23.62 -13.11 -15.02
N MET A 105 24.77 -13.61 -15.48
CA MET A 105 25.30 -14.92 -15.06
C MET A 105 26.00 -14.87 -13.70
N ASP A 106 26.33 -13.66 -13.22
CA ASP A 106 26.92 -13.38 -11.91
C ASP A 106 26.50 -12.00 -11.41
N LYS A 107 26.78 -11.71 -10.13
CA LYS A 107 26.43 -10.43 -9.49
C LYS A 107 27.17 -9.24 -10.09
N ALA A 108 28.35 -9.44 -10.66
CA ALA A 108 29.12 -8.35 -11.27
C ALA A 108 28.50 -7.92 -12.62
N SER A 109 27.75 -8.81 -13.24
CA SER A 109 27.02 -8.58 -14.48
C SER A 109 25.66 -7.91 -14.27
N GLU A 110 25.16 -7.79 -13.04
CA GLU A 110 23.90 -7.08 -12.75
C GLU A 110 24.00 -5.59 -13.11
N LEU A 111 23.04 -5.10 -13.89
CA LEU A 111 23.02 -3.71 -14.36
C LEU A 111 22.49 -2.76 -13.28
N ARG A 112 23.20 -1.65 -13.07
CA ARG A 112 22.79 -0.60 -12.12
C ARG A 112 21.77 0.33 -12.77
N ASN A 113 20.68 0.60 -12.06
CA ASN A 113 19.58 1.46 -12.48
C ASN A 113 19.49 2.68 -11.55
N PRO A 114 20.17 3.81 -11.85
CA PRO A 114 20.13 5.00 -11.00
C PRO A 114 18.71 5.55 -10.86
N GLY A 115 18.28 5.82 -9.62
CA GLY A 115 16.95 6.38 -9.33
C GLY A 115 15.83 5.35 -9.22
N LEU A 116 16.05 4.10 -9.63
CA LEU A 116 15.10 3.01 -9.35
C LEU A 116 15.12 2.67 -7.85
N THR A 117 13.93 2.56 -7.26
CA THR A 117 13.76 2.31 -5.82
C THR A 117 12.91 1.08 -5.55
N ALA A 118 13.17 0.46 -4.41
CA ALA A 118 12.44 -0.66 -3.84
C ALA A 118 12.09 -0.28 -2.39
N THR A 119 10.82 0.02 -2.14
CA THR A 119 10.36 0.52 -0.84
C THR A 119 9.63 -0.58 -0.06
N PHE A 120 10.11 -0.84 1.15
CA PHE A 120 9.50 -1.77 2.10
C PHE A 120 8.59 -1.03 3.06
N ILE A 121 7.45 -1.62 3.42
CA ILE A 121 6.56 -1.07 4.44
C ILE A 121 6.96 -1.62 5.80
N ILE A 122 7.47 -0.76 6.69
CA ILE A 122 7.90 -1.12 8.04
C ILE A 122 6.69 -1.27 8.95
N ARG A 123 5.78 -0.30 8.93
CA ARG A 123 4.55 -0.35 9.73
C ARG A 123 3.48 0.60 9.17
N MET A 124 2.25 0.34 9.58
CA MET A 124 1.10 1.18 9.31
C MET A 124 0.37 1.44 10.62
N GLU A 125 -0.13 2.64 10.80
CA GLU A 125 -0.73 3.10 12.04
C GLU A 125 -1.97 3.95 11.73
N ASP A 126 -3.07 3.71 12.44
CA ASP A 126 -4.26 4.54 12.34
C ASP A 126 -4.03 5.85 13.10
N VAL A 127 -4.05 6.96 12.38
CA VAL A 127 -3.87 8.32 12.93
C VAL A 127 -5.13 9.17 12.73
N SER A 128 -6.26 8.53 12.46
CA SER A 128 -7.54 9.19 12.17
C SER A 128 -7.96 10.12 13.28
N GLU A 129 -7.85 9.71 14.55
CA GLU A 129 -8.24 10.54 15.69
C GLU A 129 -7.48 11.87 15.72
N ARG A 130 -6.15 11.83 15.51
CA ARG A 130 -5.30 13.03 15.50
C ARG A 130 -5.68 13.98 14.37
N VAL A 131 -5.92 13.44 13.17
CA VAL A 131 -6.25 14.27 11.99
C VAL A 131 -7.68 14.80 12.06
N LEU A 132 -8.65 13.96 12.43
CA LEU A 132 -10.07 14.33 12.46
C LEU A 132 -10.40 15.29 13.60
N SER A 133 -9.72 15.20 14.74
CA SER A 133 -9.93 16.13 15.86
C SER A 133 -9.51 17.56 15.50
N GLU A 134 -8.39 17.72 14.79
CA GLU A 134 -7.91 19.03 14.29
C GLU A 134 -8.82 19.64 13.21
N LEU A 135 -9.50 18.79 12.46
CA LEU A 135 -10.51 19.22 11.50
C LEU A 135 -11.81 19.63 12.19
N ALA A 136 -12.25 18.86 13.19
CA ALA A 136 -13.46 19.14 13.95
C ALA A 136 -13.37 20.40 14.82
N SER A 137 -12.15 20.81 15.22
CA SER A 137 -11.92 22.04 15.97
C SER A 137 -12.05 23.32 15.13
N GLN A 138 -12.24 23.19 13.81
CA GLN A 138 -12.34 24.30 12.88
C GLN A 138 -13.70 24.28 12.18
N GLN A 139 -14.37 25.44 12.14
CA GLN A 139 -15.68 25.59 11.51
C GLN A 139 -15.55 26.10 10.07
N ASP A 140 -16.49 25.71 9.21
CA ASP A 140 -16.68 26.23 7.85
C ASP A 140 -15.44 26.18 6.95
N LEU A 141 -14.62 25.13 7.09
CA LEU A 141 -13.46 24.91 6.22
C LEU A 141 -13.91 24.62 4.80
N THR A 142 -13.33 25.33 3.83
CA THR A 142 -13.35 24.92 2.43
C THR A 142 -12.52 23.64 2.24
N GLU A 143 -12.75 22.91 1.15
CA GLU A 143 -11.96 21.70 0.83
C GLU A 143 -10.46 21.97 0.67
N VAL A 144 -10.09 23.18 0.23
CA VAL A 144 -8.68 23.60 0.14
C VAL A 144 -8.10 23.74 1.55
N GLN A 145 -8.77 24.46 2.44
CA GLN A 145 -8.32 24.64 3.82
C GLN A 145 -8.30 23.32 4.60
N ARG A 146 -9.30 22.46 4.38
CA ARG A 146 -9.33 21.09 4.93
C ARG A 146 -8.07 20.32 4.54
N ARG A 147 -7.65 20.39 3.27
CA ARG A 147 -6.42 19.73 2.78
C ARG A 147 -5.17 20.33 3.42
N GLU A 148 -5.10 21.64 3.58
CA GLU A 148 -3.98 22.33 4.25
C GLU A 148 -3.84 21.88 5.71
N VAL A 149 -4.96 21.76 6.43
CA VAL A 149 -4.97 21.23 7.80
C VAL A 149 -4.47 19.79 7.84
N VAL A 150 -4.99 18.92 6.96
CA VAL A 150 -4.55 17.52 6.86
C VAL A 150 -3.05 17.43 6.55
N MET A 151 -2.53 18.23 5.61
CA MET A 151 -1.10 18.25 5.30
C MET A 151 -0.28 18.69 6.50
N ARG A 152 -0.64 19.81 7.15
CA ARG A 152 0.06 20.32 8.34
C ARG A 152 0.13 19.28 9.47
N VAL A 153 -1.01 18.65 9.79
CA VAL A 153 -1.08 17.63 10.84
C VAL A 153 -0.35 16.37 10.42
N GLY A 154 -0.49 15.96 9.17
CA GLY A 154 0.21 14.83 8.58
C GLY A 154 1.73 15.00 8.61
N ASP A 155 2.24 16.17 8.26
CA ASP A 155 3.68 16.49 8.28
C ASP A 155 4.25 16.43 9.70
N ALA A 156 3.48 16.89 10.70
CA ALA A 156 3.86 16.76 12.10
C ALA A 156 3.93 15.28 12.53
N ILE A 157 2.91 14.48 12.20
CA ILE A 157 2.88 13.03 12.47
C ILE A 157 4.07 12.33 11.79
N VAL A 158 4.33 12.64 10.51
CA VAL A 158 5.45 12.06 9.75
C VAL A 158 6.78 12.40 10.42
N LYS A 159 6.98 13.68 10.78
CA LYS A 159 8.21 14.14 11.43
C LYS A 159 8.46 13.40 12.74
N GLU A 160 7.45 13.27 13.59
CA GLU A 160 7.53 12.51 14.85
C GLU A 160 7.83 11.02 14.58
N ALA A 161 7.19 10.42 13.58
CA ALA A 161 7.30 9.01 13.29
C ALA A 161 8.69 8.57 12.80
N VAL A 162 9.43 9.47 12.15
CA VAL A 162 10.75 9.18 11.58
C VAL A 162 11.90 9.86 12.32
N GLU A 163 11.60 10.62 13.38
CA GLU A 163 12.62 11.34 14.15
C GLU A 163 13.70 10.38 14.68
N GLY A 164 14.97 10.70 14.40
CA GLY A 164 16.11 9.86 14.79
C GLY A 164 16.27 8.56 13.99
N THR A 165 15.47 8.36 12.93
CA THR A 165 15.55 7.18 12.05
C THR A 165 16.02 7.55 10.64
N HIS A 166 16.31 6.55 9.83
CA HIS A 166 16.61 6.70 8.40
C HIS A 166 15.38 6.46 7.51
N TYR A 167 14.22 6.19 8.12
CA TYR A 167 13.00 5.87 7.40
C TYR A 167 12.32 7.12 6.84
N GLN A 168 11.42 6.88 5.90
CA GLN A 168 10.48 7.88 5.40
C GLN A 168 9.08 7.47 5.84
N ALA A 169 8.16 8.42 5.88
CA ALA A 169 6.78 8.10 6.18
C ALA A 169 5.82 9.03 5.43
N VAL A 170 4.59 8.57 5.26
CA VAL A 170 3.51 9.35 4.64
C VAL A 170 2.21 9.14 5.41
N VAL A 171 1.42 10.20 5.56
CA VAL A 171 0.02 10.09 5.99
C VAL A 171 -0.87 10.08 4.75
N ARG A 172 -1.76 9.09 4.67
CA ARG A 172 -2.68 8.92 3.53
C ARG A 172 -4.13 8.89 3.99
N PRO A 173 -5.04 9.58 3.28
CA PRO A 173 -6.47 9.46 3.53
C PRO A 173 -6.99 8.13 2.99
N PHE A 174 -7.87 7.51 3.75
CA PHE A 174 -8.66 6.32 3.40
C PHE A 174 -10.15 6.67 3.52
N ASN A 175 -11.01 5.87 2.89
CA ASN A 175 -12.47 6.03 2.95
C ASN A 175 -12.92 7.47 2.69
N TYR A 176 -12.44 8.08 1.60
CA TYR A 176 -12.75 9.47 1.21
C TYR A 176 -12.38 10.51 2.29
N GLY A 177 -11.35 10.23 3.10
CA GLY A 177 -10.89 11.12 4.16
C GLY A 177 -11.68 11.01 5.46
N ASN A 178 -12.35 9.87 5.67
CA ASN A 178 -12.95 9.47 6.96
C ASN A 178 -11.99 8.64 7.82
N ALA A 179 -10.87 8.20 7.26
CA ALA A 179 -9.78 7.55 7.99
C ALA A 179 -8.44 8.06 7.46
N TYR A 180 -7.40 8.01 8.29
CA TYR A 180 -6.05 8.41 7.93
C TYR A 180 -5.05 7.41 8.51
N PHE A 181 -4.16 6.90 7.66
CA PHE A 181 -3.11 5.99 8.09
C PHE A 181 -1.74 6.61 7.84
N LEU A 182 -0.89 6.54 8.85
CA LEU A 182 0.55 6.72 8.71
C LEU A 182 1.13 5.41 8.15
N ILE A 183 1.99 5.54 7.15
CA ILE A 183 2.72 4.44 6.53
C ILE A 183 4.21 4.79 6.62
N VAL A 184 4.97 3.98 7.35
CA VAL A 184 6.43 4.08 7.49
C VAL A 184 7.07 2.97 6.68
#